data_AF-A5VY57-F1
#
_entry.id   AF-A5VY57-F1
#
_cell.length_a   1.000
_cell.length_b   1.000
_cell.length_c   1.000
_cell.angle_alpha   90.00
_cell.angle_beta   90.00
_cell.angle_gamma   90.00
#
_symmetry.space_group_name_H-M   'P 1'
#
loop_
_entity.id
_entity.type
_entity.pdbx_description
1 polymer ?
#
loop_
_entity_poly.entity_id
_entity_poly.type
_entity_poly.pdbx_seq_one_letter_code
_entity_poly.pdbx_strand_id
1 'polypeptide(L)'
;MRRCQAGFGLLEMVVALAIGLMLLAAASQLFVSAHQTWRLQSTAVRMQDSARLALLRMAQDIRMAGMFGCLRLTPDDFLVSGAEQAFTRPLASGPSSLSLVVAELPGYAGDPDWTLLTNCINTVEVHKERAQGSDTLMAVPVSRHRYAHVGSTLYFERRGRNQPLVDHVRELRVVQVAGERIDLQLTLYEPTLQLEQHHTLSVALRNPVPAS
;
A
#
# COMPACT_ATOMS: atom_id res chain seq x y z
N MET A 1 -13.61 66.26 -42.04
CA MET A 1 -14.36 65.04 -42.40
C MET A 1 -15.03 64.51 -41.14
N ARG A 2 -16.34 64.74 -40.95
CA ARG A 2 -17.09 64.22 -39.79
C ARG A 2 -17.64 62.84 -40.16
N ARG A 3 -17.19 61.79 -39.49
CA ARG A 3 -17.81 60.46 -39.57
C ARG A 3 -19.22 60.55 -38.98
N CYS A 4 -20.24 60.21 -39.75
CA CYS A 4 -21.58 60.03 -39.21
C CYS A 4 -21.56 58.83 -38.27
N GLN A 5 -21.84 59.06 -36.99
CA GLN A 5 -22.23 57.99 -36.08
C GLN A 5 -23.62 57.54 -36.50
N ALA A 6 -23.73 56.36 -37.14
CA ALA A 6 -25.00 55.67 -37.23
C ALA A 6 -25.42 55.31 -35.80
N GLY A 7 -26.58 55.81 -35.35
CA GLY A 7 -27.10 55.50 -34.03
C GLY A 7 -27.42 54.02 -33.91
N PHE A 8 -27.03 53.39 -32.79
CA PHE A 8 -27.33 51.99 -32.51
C PHE A 8 -28.85 51.77 -32.47
N GLY A 9 -29.32 50.83 -33.28
CA GLY A 9 -30.72 50.40 -33.22
C GLY A 9 -30.98 49.56 -31.97
N LEU A 10 -32.18 49.66 -31.39
CA LEU A 10 -32.60 48.81 -30.27
C LEU A 10 -32.47 47.31 -30.62
N LEU A 11 -32.68 46.96 -31.89
CA LEU A 11 -32.47 45.62 -32.43
C LEU A 11 -31.00 45.17 -32.37
N GLU A 12 -30.04 46.02 -32.74
CA GLU A 12 -28.61 45.68 -32.70
C GLU A 12 -28.14 45.43 -31.26
N MET A 13 -28.67 46.19 -30.31
CA MET A 13 -28.35 46.04 -28.88
C MET A 13 -28.90 44.72 -28.33
N VAL A 14 -30.14 44.35 -28.68
CA VAL A 14 -30.75 43.08 -28.29
C VAL A 14 -30.00 41.89 -28.91
N VAL A 15 -29.64 41.97 -30.19
CA VAL A 15 -28.87 40.90 -30.87
C VAL A 15 -27.47 40.75 -30.26
N ALA A 16 -26.76 41.86 -30.00
CA ALA A 16 -25.45 41.82 -29.36
C ALA A 16 -25.50 41.21 -27.95
N LEU A 17 -26.51 41.57 -27.15
CA LEU A 17 -26.73 40.99 -25.82
C LEU A 17 -27.05 39.50 -25.89
N ALA A 18 -27.93 39.09 -26.82
CA ALA A 18 -28.28 37.69 -27.01
C ALA A 18 -27.07 36.82 -27.37
N ILE A 19 -26.21 37.30 -28.28
CA ILE A 19 -24.97 36.61 -28.65
C ILE A 19 -24.00 36.57 -27.45
N GLY A 20 -23.85 37.68 -26.72
CA GLY A 20 -22.99 37.73 -25.53
C GLY A 20 -23.41 36.71 -24.46
N LEU A 21 -24.70 36.62 -24.17
CA LEU A 21 -25.25 35.63 -23.23
C LEU A 21 -25.05 34.20 -23.72
N MET A 22 -25.25 33.95 -25.02
CA MET A 22 -25.02 32.63 -25.62
C MET A 22 -23.56 32.18 -25.47
N LEU A 23 -22.60 33.07 -25.74
CA LEU A 23 -21.18 32.78 -25.58
C LEU A 23 -20.79 32.54 -24.11
N LEU A 24 -21.31 33.34 -23.18
CA LEU A 24 -21.07 33.15 -21.74
C LEU A 24 -21.64 31.82 -21.24
N ALA A 25 -22.83 31.43 -21.71
CA ALA A 25 -23.43 30.14 -21.36
C ALA A 25 -22.56 28.97 -21.87
N ALA A 26 -22.10 29.03 -23.12
CA ALA A 26 -21.21 28.02 -23.70
C ALA A 26 -19.87 27.93 -22.95
N ALA A 27 -19.23 29.06 -22.67
CA ALA A 27 -17.98 29.12 -21.91
C ALA A 27 -18.15 28.56 -20.48
N SER A 28 -19.29 28.84 -19.83
CA SER A 28 -19.60 28.34 -18.49
C SER A 28 -19.74 26.81 -18.48
N GLN A 29 -20.40 26.23 -19.48
CA GLN A 29 -20.51 24.77 -19.61
C GLN A 29 -19.15 24.11 -19.81
N LEU A 30 -18.30 24.68 -20.67
CA LEU A 30 -16.94 24.20 -20.88
C LEU A 30 -16.12 24.24 -19.58
N PHE A 31 -16.22 25.33 -18.83
CA PHE A 31 -15.52 25.48 -17.56
C PHE A 31 -15.99 24.46 -16.51
N VAL A 32 -17.31 24.26 -16.36
CA VAL A 32 -17.86 23.26 -15.42
C VAL A 32 -17.40 21.85 -15.79
N SER A 33 -17.44 21.50 -17.07
CA SER A 33 -16.97 20.20 -17.57
C SER A 33 -15.47 19.99 -17.31
N ALA A 34 -14.64 21.00 -17.59
CA ALA A 34 -13.20 20.96 -17.34
C ALA A 34 -12.90 20.78 -15.84
N HIS A 35 -13.61 21.51 -14.97
CA HIS A 35 -13.45 21.40 -13.53
C HIS A 35 -13.90 20.04 -12.96
N GLN A 36 -15.00 19.48 -13.46
CA GLN A 36 -15.43 18.12 -13.10
C GLN A 36 -14.40 17.07 -13.53
N THR A 37 -13.87 17.18 -14.75
CA THR A 37 -12.82 16.30 -15.26
C THR A 37 -11.55 16.38 -14.39
N TRP A 38 -11.15 17.59 -14.00
CA TRP A 38 -10.00 17.78 -13.13
C TRP A 38 -10.17 17.15 -11.74
N ARG A 39 -11.38 17.21 -11.17
CA ARG A 39 -11.70 16.52 -9.90
C ARG A 39 -11.65 14.99 -10.03
N LEU A 40 -12.17 14.46 -11.13
CA LEU A 40 -12.11 13.02 -11.42
C LEU A 40 -10.66 12.55 -11.54
N GLN A 41 -9.85 13.26 -12.33
CA GLN A 41 -8.44 12.92 -12.54
C GLN A 41 -7.61 13.02 -11.25
N SER A 42 -7.78 14.10 -10.47
CA SER A 42 -7.04 14.26 -9.21
C SER A 42 -7.38 13.17 -8.19
N THR A 43 -8.65 12.75 -8.12
CA THR A 43 -9.07 11.64 -7.24
C THR A 43 -8.51 10.30 -7.72
N ALA A 44 -8.56 10.04 -9.03
CA ALA A 44 -8.01 8.83 -9.63
C ALA A 44 -6.50 8.68 -9.37
N VAL A 45 -5.74 9.77 -9.46
CA VAL A 45 -4.29 9.77 -9.17
C VAL A 45 -4.03 9.49 -7.69
N ARG A 46 -4.78 10.13 -6.77
CA ARG A 46 -4.64 9.88 -5.33
C ARG A 46 -4.95 8.43 -4.95
N MET A 47 -5.97 7.83 -5.54
CA MET A 47 -6.30 6.42 -5.33
C MET A 47 -5.18 5.51 -5.84
N GLN A 48 -4.67 5.78 -7.05
CA GLN A 48 -3.57 5.04 -7.64
C GLN A 48 -2.28 5.12 -6.80
N ASP A 49 -1.92 6.31 -6.31
CA ASP A 49 -0.75 6.49 -5.45
C ASP A 49 -0.90 5.74 -4.12
N SER A 50 -2.09 5.76 -3.54
CA SER A 50 -2.40 5.05 -2.29
C SER A 50 -2.30 3.54 -2.47
N ALA A 51 -2.88 3.00 -3.56
CA ALA A 51 -2.75 1.60 -3.93
C ALA A 51 -1.29 1.21 -4.18
N ARG A 52 -0.55 2.04 -4.93
CA ARG A 52 0.87 1.81 -5.23
C ARG A 52 1.70 1.74 -3.97
N LEU A 53 1.53 2.69 -3.04
CA LEU A 53 2.27 2.72 -1.78
C LEU A 53 2.02 1.44 -0.96
N ALA A 54 0.76 1.02 -0.83
CA ALA A 54 0.39 -0.16 -0.07
C ALA A 54 0.91 -1.46 -0.70
N LEU A 55 0.73 -1.63 -2.01
CA LEU A 55 1.19 -2.81 -2.74
C LEU A 55 2.72 -2.90 -2.72
N LEU A 56 3.45 -1.78 -2.86
CA LEU A 56 4.91 -1.77 -2.77
C LEU A 56 5.39 -2.11 -1.36
N ARG A 57 4.73 -1.60 -0.33
CA ARG A 57 5.02 -1.93 1.08
C ARG A 57 4.82 -3.43 1.33
N MET A 58 3.69 -4.00 0.91
CA MET A 58 3.42 -5.44 1.00
C MET A 58 4.44 -6.26 0.21
N ALA A 59 4.77 -5.84 -1.01
CA ALA A 59 5.75 -6.53 -1.84
C ALA A 59 7.16 -6.53 -1.24
N GLN A 60 7.54 -5.45 -0.55
CA GLN A 60 8.81 -5.40 0.18
C GLN A 60 8.82 -6.44 1.30
N ASP A 61 7.74 -6.54 2.09
CA ASP A 61 7.64 -7.55 3.14
C ASP A 61 7.60 -8.97 2.59
N ILE A 62 6.87 -9.22 1.50
CA ILE A 62 6.85 -10.54 0.84
C ILE A 62 8.25 -10.96 0.41
N ARG A 63 9.06 -10.03 -0.12
CA ARG A 63 10.44 -10.33 -0.56
C ARG A 63 11.40 -10.57 0.60
N MET A 64 11.12 -10.01 1.78
CA MET A 64 11.93 -10.20 3.00
C MET A 64 11.40 -11.32 3.89
N ALA A 65 10.24 -11.89 3.57
CA ALA A 65 9.64 -12.97 4.35
C ALA A 65 10.57 -14.18 4.36
N GLY A 66 10.80 -14.72 5.56
CA GLY A 66 11.70 -15.86 5.73
C GLY A 66 13.19 -15.52 5.64
N MET A 67 13.58 -14.24 5.53
CA MET A 67 14.98 -13.82 5.45
C MET A 67 15.47 -13.35 6.83
N PHE A 68 15.87 -14.28 7.70
CA PHE A 68 16.18 -13.98 9.10
C PHE A 68 17.66 -13.83 9.41
N GLY A 69 18.53 -13.92 8.41
CA GLY A 69 19.97 -13.82 8.60
C GLY A 69 20.70 -14.75 7.65
N CYS A 70 21.89 -15.15 8.06
CA CYS A 70 22.92 -15.81 7.26
C CYS A 70 23.09 -17.29 7.63
N LEU A 71 22.77 -17.66 8.86
CA LEU A 71 22.87 -19.03 9.36
C LEU A 71 21.49 -19.71 9.34
N ARG A 72 21.49 -21.04 9.18
CA ARG A 72 20.28 -21.84 9.27
C ARG A 72 19.96 -22.07 10.75
N LEU A 73 18.76 -21.68 11.16
CA LEU A 73 18.28 -21.84 12.52
C LEU A 73 17.96 -23.32 12.83
N THR A 74 18.30 -23.71 14.04
CA THR A 74 17.99 -25.00 14.67
C THR A 74 17.15 -24.77 15.93
N PRO A 75 16.44 -25.79 16.44
CA PRO A 75 15.60 -25.63 17.64
C PRO A 75 16.35 -25.09 18.87
N ASP A 76 17.62 -25.42 19.01
CA ASP A 76 18.46 -25.00 20.15
C ASP A 76 18.80 -23.50 20.14
N ASP A 77 18.68 -22.84 18.98
CA ASP A 77 18.96 -21.40 18.82
C ASP A 77 17.82 -20.52 19.39
N PHE A 78 16.65 -21.11 19.67
CA PHE A 78 15.48 -20.38 20.15
C PHE A 78 15.42 -20.33 21.67
N LEU A 79 15.77 -19.18 22.25
CA LEU A 79 15.69 -18.95 23.70
C LEU A 79 14.25 -18.71 24.19
N VAL A 80 13.26 -18.78 23.29
CA VAL A 80 11.86 -18.47 23.55
C VAL A 80 10.99 -19.59 23.01
N SER A 81 10.22 -20.22 23.88
CA SER A 81 9.28 -21.28 23.50
C SER A 81 8.24 -20.78 22.48
N GLY A 82 8.04 -21.53 21.40
CA GLY A 82 7.01 -21.25 20.38
C GLY A 82 7.42 -20.26 19.28
N ALA A 83 8.58 -19.59 19.42
CA ALA A 83 9.11 -18.72 18.37
C ALA A 83 9.44 -19.50 17.09
N GLU A 84 10.00 -20.71 17.23
CA GLU A 84 10.39 -21.60 16.12
C GLU A 84 9.31 -21.71 15.03
N GLN A 85 8.04 -21.94 15.42
CA GLN A 85 6.93 -22.08 14.48
C GLN A 85 6.73 -20.86 13.57
N ALA A 86 6.99 -19.66 14.09
CA ALA A 86 6.92 -18.43 13.31
C ALA A 86 8.01 -18.37 12.23
N PHE A 87 9.20 -18.90 12.52
CA PHE A 87 10.33 -18.90 11.61
C PHE A 87 10.25 -20.07 10.60
N THR A 88 9.69 -21.22 10.98
CA THR A 88 9.47 -22.36 10.08
C THR A 88 8.35 -22.11 9.07
N ARG A 89 7.32 -21.36 9.47
CA ARG A 89 6.19 -20.96 8.62
C ARG A 89 6.09 -19.43 8.54
N PRO A 90 7.03 -18.78 7.84
CA PRO A 90 7.15 -17.33 7.83
C PRO A 90 6.09 -16.64 6.97
N LEU A 91 5.30 -17.39 6.20
CA LEU A 91 4.24 -16.84 5.36
C LEU A 91 2.97 -17.68 5.54
N ALA A 92 1.85 -16.98 5.78
CA ALA A 92 0.51 -17.56 5.78
C ALA A 92 -0.43 -16.64 5.01
N SER A 93 -1.02 -17.16 3.94
CA SER A 93 -2.01 -16.45 3.13
C SER A 93 -3.43 -16.89 3.48
N GLY A 94 -4.34 -15.93 3.55
CA GLY A 94 -5.79 -16.14 3.59
C GLY A 94 -6.45 -15.39 2.43
N PRO A 95 -7.78 -15.51 2.24
CA PRO A 95 -8.46 -14.92 1.08
C PRO A 95 -8.28 -13.39 0.98
N SER A 96 -8.34 -12.70 2.12
CA SER A 96 -8.22 -11.24 2.23
C SER A 96 -7.19 -10.81 3.30
N SER A 97 -6.28 -11.71 3.66
CA SER A 97 -5.24 -11.44 4.66
C SER A 97 -3.93 -12.09 4.31
N LEU A 98 -2.82 -11.45 4.69
CA LEU A 98 -1.47 -11.96 4.49
C LEU A 98 -0.66 -11.75 5.77
N SER A 99 -0.18 -12.84 6.36
CA SER A 99 0.74 -12.80 7.51
C SER A 99 2.14 -13.19 7.06
N LEU A 100 3.12 -12.39 7.47
CA LEU A 100 4.52 -12.53 7.10
C LEU A 100 5.39 -12.38 8.35
N VAL A 101 6.45 -13.18 8.47
CA VAL A 101 7.50 -12.99 9.44
C VAL A 101 8.71 -12.48 8.68
N VAL A 102 9.15 -11.28 9.00
CA VAL A 102 10.17 -10.53 8.25
C VAL A 102 11.24 -9.98 9.18
N ALA A 103 12.47 -9.87 8.69
CA ALA A 103 13.45 -8.99 9.31
C ALA A 103 12.98 -7.53 9.13
N GLU A 104 12.94 -6.77 10.22
CA GLU A 104 12.46 -5.39 10.17
C GLU A 104 13.47 -4.48 9.48
N LEU A 105 12.95 -3.64 8.58
CA LEU A 105 13.67 -2.46 8.11
C LEU A 105 13.74 -1.40 9.22
N PRO A 106 14.71 -0.48 9.17
CA PRO A 106 14.72 0.67 10.05
C PRO A 106 13.41 1.48 9.95
N GLY A 107 12.94 2.00 11.08
CA GLY A 107 11.81 2.95 11.14
C GLY A 107 10.56 2.47 11.90
N TYR A 108 10.51 1.23 12.39
CA TYR A 108 9.44 0.81 13.28
C TYR A 108 9.64 1.32 14.71
N ALA A 109 8.59 1.88 15.29
CA ALA A 109 8.58 2.27 16.70
C ALA A 109 8.31 1.06 17.61
N GLY A 110 8.90 1.08 18.81
CA GLY A 110 8.76 0.03 19.82
C GLY A 110 9.62 -1.21 19.54
N ASP A 111 9.48 -2.24 20.38
CA ASP A 111 10.27 -3.47 20.27
C ASP A 111 9.74 -4.40 19.18
N PRO A 112 10.63 -5.12 18.46
CA PRO A 112 10.20 -6.18 17.55
C PRO A 112 9.58 -7.35 18.33
N ASP A 113 9.03 -8.34 17.64
CA ASP A 113 8.59 -9.59 18.30
C ASP A 113 9.79 -10.40 18.81
N TRP A 114 10.86 -10.43 18.00
CA TRP A 114 12.10 -11.14 18.28
C TRP A 114 13.31 -10.34 17.79
N THR A 115 14.48 -10.67 18.33
CA THR A 115 15.76 -10.22 17.77
C THR A 115 16.66 -11.42 17.58
N LEU A 116 17.18 -11.56 16.38
CA LEU A 116 18.19 -12.56 16.06
C LEU A 116 19.57 -11.93 16.25
N LEU A 117 20.35 -12.48 17.17
CA LEU A 117 21.75 -12.11 17.38
C LEU A 117 22.63 -13.10 16.63
N THR A 118 23.48 -12.64 15.72
CA THR A 118 24.37 -13.53 14.96
C THR A 118 25.68 -12.87 14.56
N ASN A 119 26.75 -13.67 14.51
CA ASN A 119 28.02 -13.27 13.90
C ASN A 119 28.15 -13.72 12.43
N CYS A 120 27.13 -14.36 11.86
CA CYS A 120 27.14 -14.96 10.54
C CYS A 120 28.19 -16.03 10.25
N ILE A 121 28.87 -16.53 11.26
CA ILE A 121 29.92 -17.55 11.13
C ILE A 121 29.47 -18.84 11.79
N ASN A 122 29.13 -18.78 13.08
CA ASN A 122 28.81 -19.97 13.87
C ASN A 122 27.89 -19.72 15.07
N THR A 123 27.52 -18.47 15.35
CA THR A 123 26.67 -18.12 16.49
C THR A 123 25.38 -17.53 15.96
N VAL A 124 24.25 -18.08 16.40
CA VAL A 124 22.93 -17.50 16.20
C VAL A 124 22.06 -17.79 17.41
N GLU A 125 21.38 -16.76 17.92
CA GLU A 125 20.43 -16.89 19.02
C GLU A 125 19.22 -16.02 18.75
N VAL A 126 18.03 -16.56 19.00
CA VAL A 126 16.76 -15.84 18.85
C VAL A 126 16.24 -15.46 20.23
N HIS A 127 16.27 -14.16 20.49
CA HIS A 127 15.81 -13.53 21.73
C HIS A 127 14.38 -13.00 21.57
N LYS A 128 13.65 -12.93 22.68
CA LYS A 128 12.35 -12.26 22.73
C LYS A 128 12.57 -10.76 22.67
N GLU A 129 11.74 -10.05 21.91
CA GLU A 129 11.77 -8.59 21.83
C GLU A 129 13.15 -8.06 21.43
N ARG A 130 13.47 -6.83 21.83
CA ARG A 130 14.72 -6.17 21.44
C ARG A 130 15.89 -6.74 22.25
N ALA A 131 16.85 -7.32 21.54
CA ALA A 131 18.17 -7.62 22.08
C ALA A 131 19.21 -6.68 21.47
N GLN A 132 20.21 -6.32 22.27
CA GLN A 132 21.31 -5.49 21.78
C GLN A 132 22.38 -6.38 21.14
N GLY A 133 22.89 -5.92 19.99
CA GLY A 133 24.09 -6.50 19.42
C GLY A 133 25.33 -6.15 20.26
N SER A 134 26.46 -6.70 19.84
CA SER A 134 27.78 -6.37 20.37
C SER A 134 28.73 -6.08 19.20
N ASP A 135 29.99 -5.79 19.48
CA ASP A 135 31.03 -5.64 18.44
C ASP A 135 31.16 -6.88 17.55
N THR A 136 30.76 -8.06 18.04
CA THR A 136 30.86 -9.34 17.33
C THR A 136 29.52 -9.92 16.90
N LEU A 137 28.41 -9.45 17.48
CA LEU A 137 27.06 -9.96 17.20
C LEU A 137 26.18 -8.86 16.59
N MET A 138 25.71 -9.11 15.38
CA MET A 138 24.71 -8.28 14.71
C MET A 138 23.34 -8.58 15.28
N ALA A 139 22.56 -7.54 15.55
CA ALA A 139 21.17 -7.64 15.96
C ALA A 139 20.23 -7.41 14.77
N VAL A 140 19.51 -8.45 14.38
CA VAL A 140 18.50 -8.41 13.33
C VAL A 140 17.12 -8.45 13.99
N PRO A 141 16.39 -7.32 14.06
CA PRO A 141 15.01 -7.32 14.55
C PRO A 141 14.11 -8.11 13.61
N VAL A 142 13.24 -8.95 14.15
CA VAL A 142 12.30 -9.79 13.40
C VAL A 142 10.91 -9.61 13.97
N SER A 143 9.92 -9.38 13.10
CA SER A 143 8.54 -9.21 13.52
C SER A 143 7.55 -9.90 12.60
N ARG A 144 6.38 -10.19 13.18
CA ARG A 144 5.21 -10.64 12.45
C ARG A 144 4.43 -9.44 11.98
N HIS A 145 4.33 -9.32 10.67
CA HIS A 145 3.51 -8.35 9.96
C HIS A 145 2.25 -9.03 9.45
N ARG A 146 1.09 -8.43 9.69
CA ARG A 146 -0.18 -8.94 9.18
C ARG A 146 -0.91 -7.85 8.42
N TYR A 147 -1.29 -8.15 7.19
CA TYR A 147 -2.15 -7.33 6.36
C TYR A 147 -3.53 -7.95 6.36
N ALA A 148 -4.56 -7.16 6.63
CA ALA A 148 -5.94 -7.64 6.64
C ALA A 148 -6.89 -6.55 6.15
N HIS A 149 -7.75 -6.92 5.20
CA HIS A 149 -8.87 -6.07 4.77
C HIS A 149 -10.05 -6.26 5.73
N VAL A 150 -10.48 -5.18 6.36
CA VAL A 150 -11.60 -5.16 7.31
C VAL A 150 -12.51 -3.97 6.98
N GLY A 151 -13.76 -4.24 6.64
CA GLY A 151 -14.70 -3.20 6.21
C GLY A 151 -14.23 -2.55 4.90
N SER A 152 -13.95 -1.24 4.95
CA SER A 152 -13.45 -0.47 3.81
C SER A 152 -11.97 -0.12 3.89
N THR A 153 -11.22 -0.73 4.82
CA THR A 153 -9.83 -0.33 5.10
C THR A 153 -8.92 -1.55 5.09
N LEU A 154 -7.76 -1.40 4.45
CA LEU A 154 -6.65 -2.34 4.57
C LEU A 154 -5.78 -1.94 5.75
N TYR A 155 -5.69 -2.82 6.75
CA TYR A 155 -4.86 -2.60 7.92
C TYR A 155 -3.52 -3.31 7.80
N PHE A 156 -2.49 -2.66 8.33
CA PHE A 156 -1.22 -3.26 8.71
C PHE A 156 -1.20 -3.45 10.23
N GLU A 157 -0.97 -4.67 10.67
CA GLU A 157 -0.93 -5.07 12.06
C GLU A 157 0.49 -5.53 12.41
N ARG A 158 1.02 -4.99 13.50
CA ARG A 158 2.31 -5.38 14.09
C ARG A 158 2.18 -5.36 15.60
N ARG A 159 2.48 -6.48 16.27
CA ARG A 159 2.39 -6.63 17.73
C ARG A 159 1.02 -6.19 18.31
N GLY A 160 -0.07 -6.53 17.62
CA GLY A 160 -1.43 -6.14 18.01
C GLY A 160 -1.76 -4.65 17.83
N ARG A 161 -0.84 -3.84 17.28
CA ARG A 161 -1.14 -2.47 16.86
C ARG A 161 -1.62 -2.49 15.42
N ASN A 162 -2.84 -2.02 15.20
CA ASN A 162 -3.43 -1.89 13.87
C ASN A 162 -3.24 -0.46 13.36
N GLN A 163 -2.65 -0.33 12.18
CA GLN A 163 -2.47 0.92 11.46
C GLN A 163 -3.23 0.86 10.13
N PRO A 164 -4.10 1.83 9.82
CA PRO A 164 -4.73 1.89 8.50
C PRO A 164 -3.66 2.20 7.45
N LEU A 165 -3.63 1.38 6.38
CA LEU A 165 -2.69 1.53 5.28
C LEU A 165 -3.34 2.22 4.07
N VAL A 166 -4.56 1.80 3.73
CA VAL A 166 -5.37 2.38 2.64
C VAL A 166 -6.84 2.28 3.01
N ASP A 167 -7.56 3.38 2.82
CA ASP A 167 -9.03 3.44 2.93
C ASP A 167 -9.69 3.27 1.57
N HIS A 168 -11.02 3.12 1.56
CA HIS A 168 -11.82 2.92 0.36
C HIS A 168 -11.46 1.63 -0.39
N VAL A 169 -11.02 0.61 0.36
CA VAL A 169 -10.73 -0.71 -0.16
C VAL A 169 -12.03 -1.50 -0.27
N ARG A 170 -12.39 -1.85 -1.49
CA ARG A 170 -13.54 -2.72 -1.78
C ARG A 170 -13.18 -4.20 -1.61
N GLU A 171 -12.01 -4.59 -2.09
CA GLU A 171 -11.55 -5.98 -2.03
C GLU A 171 -10.02 -6.03 -1.95
N LEU A 172 -9.50 -6.89 -1.09
CA LEU A 172 -8.14 -7.42 -1.18
C LEU A 172 -8.22 -8.92 -1.44
N ARG A 173 -7.54 -9.39 -2.49
CA ARG A 173 -7.33 -10.81 -2.75
C ARG A 173 -5.85 -11.14 -2.70
N VAL A 174 -5.52 -12.21 -1.99
CA VAL A 174 -4.16 -12.73 -1.87
C VAL A 174 -4.16 -14.17 -2.35
N VAL A 175 -3.36 -14.48 -3.37
CA VAL A 175 -3.24 -15.82 -3.93
C VAL A 175 -1.79 -16.24 -3.90
N GLN A 176 -1.50 -17.37 -3.24
CA GLN A 176 -0.18 -17.99 -3.28
C GLN A 176 -0.12 -19.00 -4.43
N VAL A 177 0.84 -18.82 -5.33
CA VAL A 177 1.01 -19.67 -6.51
C VAL A 177 2.22 -20.57 -6.28
N ALA A 178 1.96 -21.86 -6.04
CA ALA A 178 2.93 -22.94 -5.96
C ALA A 178 4.16 -22.71 -5.04
N GLY A 179 4.07 -21.79 -4.07
CA GLY A 179 5.20 -21.42 -3.21
C GLY A 179 6.30 -20.59 -3.90
N GLU A 180 6.08 -20.15 -5.14
CA GLU A 180 7.05 -19.35 -5.92
C GLU A 180 6.73 -17.86 -5.91
N ARG A 181 5.45 -17.49 -5.89
CA ARG A 181 5.01 -16.09 -5.92
C ARG A 181 3.69 -15.88 -5.19
N ILE A 182 3.48 -14.63 -4.77
CA ILE A 182 2.23 -14.13 -4.22
C ILE A 182 1.63 -13.13 -5.20
N ASP A 183 0.38 -13.36 -5.60
CA ASP A 183 -0.41 -12.44 -6.40
C ASP A 183 -1.34 -11.65 -5.49
N LEU A 184 -1.17 -10.33 -5.51
CA LEU A 184 -1.99 -9.36 -4.80
C LEU A 184 -2.94 -8.71 -5.79
N GLN A 185 -4.22 -8.66 -5.45
CA GLN A 185 -5.22 -7.87 -6.17
C GLN A 185 -5.91 -6.94 -5.18
N LEU A 186 -5.88 -5.64 -5.45
CA LEU A 186 -6.45 -4.60 -4.61
C LEU A 186 -7.43 -3.77 -5.43
N THR A 187 -8.69 -3.76 -5.01
CA THR A 187 -9.75 -2.95 -5.64
C THR A 187 -10.10 -1.79 -4.72
N LEU A 188 -9.93 -0.56 -5.22
CA LEU A 188 -10.32 0.67 -4.53
C LEU A 188 -11.61 1.24 -5.13
N TYR A 189 -12.45 1.85 -4.29
CA TYR A 189 -13.72 2.41 -4.71
C TYR A 189 -14.04 3.74 -4.01
N GLU A 190 -14.14 4.82 -4.79
CA GLU A 190 -14.59 6.14 -4.33
C GLU A 190 -16.09 6.31 -4.60
N PRO A 191 -16.95 6.35 -3.57
CA PRO A 191 -18.39 6.41 -3.74
C PRO A 191 -18.88 7.74 -4.34
N THR A 192 -18.20 8.86 -4.04
CA THR A 192 -18.66 10.21 -4.47
C THR A 192 -18.62 10.39 -5.98
N LEU A 193 -17.59 9.82 -6.61
CA LEU A 193 -17.34 9.93 -8.05
C LEU A 193 -17.63 8.61 -8.78
N GLN A 194 -18.12 7.59 -8.06
CA GLN A 194 -18.35 6.23 -8.56
C GLN A 194 -17.13 5.65 -9.29
N LEU A 195 -15.94 5.97 -8.79
CA LEU A 195 -14.68 5.58 -9.41
C LEU A 195 -14.19 4.28 -8.79
N GLU A 196 -13.95 3.27 -9.62
CA GLU A 196 -13.37 1.99 -9.21
C GLU A 196 -12.04 1.78 -9.91
N GLN A 197 -11.03 1.33 -9.16
CA GLN A 197 -9.70 1.04 -9.68
C GLN A 197 -9.24 -0.34 -9.21
N HIS A 198 -8.77 -1.15 -10.16
CA HIS A 198 -8.22 -2.46 -9.90
C HIS A 198 -6.70 -2.45 -10.09
N HIS A 199 -5.99 -2.89 -9.06
CA HIS A 199 -4.53 -2.96 -9.06
C HIS A 199 -4.10 -4.40 -8.82
N THR A 200 -3.13 -4.86 -9.60
CA THR A 200 -2.56 -6.20 -9.45
C THR A 200 -1.05 -6.11 -9.32
N LEU A 201 -0.48 -6.95 -8.46
CA LEU A 201 0.96 -7.06 -8.28
C LEU A 201 1.35 -8.50 -7.96
N SER A 202 2.20 -9.06 -8.78
CA SER A 202 2.82 -10.38 -8.55
C SER A 202 4.20 -10.20 -7.96
N VAL A 203 4.48 -10.91 -6.87
CA VAL A 203 5.74 -10.81 -6.14
C VAL A 203 6.35 -12.19 -5.99
N ALA A 204 7.50 -12.41 -6.62
CA ALA A 204 8.28 -13.63 -6.43
C ALA A 204 8.80 -13.73 -4.99
N LEU A 205 8.70 -14.92 -4.40
CA LEU A 205 9.28 -15.25 -3.12
C LEU A 205 10.78 -15.50 -3.31
N ARG A 206 11.61 -14.80 -2.53
CA ARG A 206 13.07 -14.97 -2.59
C ARG A 206 13.54 -16.20 -1.83
N ASN A 207 12.86 -16.54 -0.73
CA ASN A 207 13.11 -17.76 0.01
C ASN A 207 11.98 -18.74 -0.22
N PRO A 208 12.31 -20.02 -0.50
CA PRO A 208 11.30 -21.06 -0.64
C PRO A 208 10.59 -21.22 0.71
N VAL A 209 9.30 -20.88 0.72
CA VAL A 209 8.42 -21.19 1.85
C VAL A 209 7.82 -22.55 1.56
N PRO A 210 7.90 -23.54 2.48
CA PRO A 210 7.24 -24.82 2.27
C PRO A 210 5.75 -24.60 1.99
N ALA A 211 5.24 -25.18 0.91
CA ALA A 211 3.82 -25.15 0.59
C ALA A 211 3.03 -25.81 1.73
N SER A 212 1.93 -25.17 2.14
CA SER A 212 0.97 -25.68 3.12
C SER A 212 0.31 -26.96 2.64
#